data_AF-A0A3B9Q1S3-F1
#
_entry.id   AF-A0A3B9Q1S3-F1
#
_cell.length_a   1.000
_cell.length_b   1.000
_cell.length_c   1.000
_cell.angle_alpha   90.00
_cell.angle_beta   90.00
_cell.angle_gamma   90.00
#
_symmetry.space_group_name_H-M   'P 1'
#
loop_
_entity.id
_entity.type
_entity.pdbx_description
1 polymer ?
#
loop_
_entity_poly.entity_id
_entity_poly.type
_entity_poly.pdbx_seq_one_letter_code
_entity_poly.pdbx_strand_id
1 'polypeptide(L)'
;MNNTLRSRLLISFGLLILVMLCLFSIGTLAVLLRNPLIYESAAQQLRTAQQTAHEQALLRDLPADLSTHTIEQTAAQLKARVVLASATGEILADSQAQTDAALHIQPALIKILAQRNEIGFLRDESRQVWLVLVQTADENTFAILAVRRPRLAAVQLFKNDYFRPVVTTGIIGLGLATVLSLVLVKWINAPLQRIGKAADAVAAGEFKTIPSEGPTELRHLADSFNSMVQHVQDAQQAQRDLTANVSHELKTPLTSIQGFSYAIMEGDAQTPDEIHQAAQVIYNESRHLNRLAQDLVTLAKFEAGVADLHLEEVDISALIREVAEKFRPLAIKAGLQFSL
;
A
#
# COMPACT_ATOMS: atom_id res chain seq x y z
N MET A 1 -20.08 -5.27 -5.03
CA MET A 1 -19.03 -4.74 -5.93
C MET A 1 -17.68 -4.81 -5.23
N ASN A 2 -16.69 -5.41 -5.90
CA ASN A 2 -15.23 -5.35 -5.64
C ASN A 2 -14.70 -6.00 -4.35
N ASN A 3 -14.87 -7.31 -4.24
CA ASN A 3 -14.16 -8.18 -3.27
C ASN A 3 -12.78 -8.60 -3.83
N THR A 4 -12.05 -7.61 -4.35
CA THR A 4 -10.72 -7.75 -4.93
C THR A 4 -9.65 -7.55 -3.85
N LEU A 5 -8.55 -8.29 -3.93
CA LEU A 5 -7.38 -8.13 -3.06
C LEU A 5 -6.95 -6.67 -3.01
N ARG A 6 -6.93 -5.99 -4.17
CA ARG A 6 -6.59 -4.57 -4.31
C ARG A 6 -7.57 -3.67 -3.54
N SER A 7 -8.88 -3.93 -3.64
CA SER A 7 -9.91 -3.17 -2.91
C SER A 7 -9.74 -3.32 -1.40
N ARG A 8 -9.53 -4.55 -0.90
CA ARG A 8 -9.31 -4.79 0.53
C ARG A 8 -8.00 -4.20 1.05
N LEU A 9 -6.92 -4.26 0.26
CA LEU A 9 -5.66 -3.59 0.57
C LEU A 9 -5.86 -2.08 0.68
N LEU A 10 -6.48 -1.45 -0.33
CA LEU A 10 -6.78 -0.02 -0.33
C LEU A 10 -7.69 0.38 0.84
N ILE A 11 -8.71 -0.43 1.16
CA ILE A 11 -9.58 -0.19 2.32
C ILE A 11 -8.79 -0.32 3.63
N SER A 12 -7.94 -1.34 3.79
CA SER A 12 -7.16 -1.54 5.02
C SER A 12 -6.11 -0.44 5.25
N PHE A 13 -5.37 -0.04 4.21
CA PHE A 13 -4.44 1.08 4.27
C PHE A 13 -5.17 2.41 4.44
N GLY A 14 -6.27 2.61 3.72
CA GLY A 14 -7.12 3.79 3.85
C GLY A 14 -7.70 3.94 5.25
N LEU A 15 -8.18 2.85 5.85
CA LEU A 15 -8.67 2.82 7.24
C LEU A 15 -7.54 3.14 8.22
N LEU A 16 -6.34 2.57 8.03
CA LEU A 16 -5.18 2.87 8.88
C LEU A 16 -4.80 4.34 8.80
N ILE A 17 -4.72 4.90 7.59
CA ILE A 17 -4.39 6.31 7.38
C ILE A 17 -5.46 7.19 8.02
N LEU A 18 -6.74 6.85 7.84
CA LEU A 18 -7.86 7.57 8.47
C LEU A 18 -7.73 7.54 9.99
N VAL A 19 -7.48 6.36 10.60
CA VAL A 19 -7.29 6.22 12.05
C VAL A 19 -6.11 7.05 12.53
N MET A 20 -4.97 7.02 11.82
CA MET A 20 -3.82 7.86 12.14
C MET A 20 -4.13 9.35 12.05
N LEU A 21 -4.83 9.79 11.00
CA LEU A 21 -5.22 11.18 10.82
C LEU A 21 -6.22 11.64 11.88
N CYS A 22 -7.20 10.81 12.24
CA CYS A 22 -8.13 11.09 13.33
C CYS A 22 -7.40 11.21 14.66
N LEU A 23 -6.52 10.26 14.99
CA LEU A 23 -5.71 10.29 16.20
C LEU A 23 -4.82 11.55 16.27
N PHE A 24 -4.17 11.90 15.16
CA PHE A 24 -3.36 13.11 15.06
C PHE A 24 -4.22 14.38 15.22
N SER A 25 -5.36 14.45 14.52
CA SER A 25 -6.30 15.57 14.57
C SER A 25 -6.92 15.75 15.96
N ILE A 26 -7.28 14.67 16.65
CA ILE A 26 -7.75 14.71 18.04
C ILE A 26 -6.64 15.22 18.96
N GLY A 27 -5.40 14.76 18.75
CA GLY A 27 -4.23 15.25 19.49
C GLY A 27 -4.01 16.74 19.29
N THR A 28 -4.00 17.23 18.04
CA THR A 28 -3.82 18.65 17.73
C THR A 28 -5.00 19.51 18.20
N LEU A 29 -6.23 19.02 18.11
CA LEU A 29 -7.43 19.71 18.58
C LEU A 29 -7.45 19.83 20.10
N ALA A 30 -7.12 18.77 20.83
CA ALA A 30 -6.98 18.80 22.29
C ALA A 30 -5.91 19.82 22.74
N VAL A 31 -4.84 19.94 21.95
CA VAL A 31 -3.80 20.95 22.13
C VAL A 31 -4.30 22.37 21.87
N LEU A 32 -5.06 22.57 20.80
CA LEU A 32 -5.60 23.88 20.42
C LEU A 32 -6.62 24.37 21.47
N LEU A 33 -7.53 23.49 21.91
CA LEU A 33 -8.58 23.80 22.89
C LEU A 33 -8.02 24.15 24.28
N ARG A 34 -6.81 23.69 24.60
CA ARG A 34 -6.14 23.99 25.89
C ARG A 34 -5.38 25.33 25.89
N ASN A 35 -5.35 26.06 24.77
CA ASN A 35 -4.54 27.28 24.61
C ASN A 35 -5.29 28.65 24.57
N PRO A 36 -6.32 28.94 25.40
CA PRO A 36 -6.86 30.30 25.54
C PRO A 36 -6.25 31.13 26.70
N LEU A 37 -5.43 30.53 27.59
CA LEU A 37 -5.08 31.15 28.88
C LEU A 37 -4.07 32.32 28.83
N ILE A 38 -3.23 32.40 27.79
CA ILE A 38 -2.10 33.34 27.81
C ILE A 38 -2.54 34.78 27.53
N TYR A 39 -3.57 34.99 26.69
CA TYR A 39 -4.14 36.33 26.49
C TYR A 39 -5.01 36.78 27.66
N GLU A 40 -5.77 35.86 28.25
CA GLU A 40 -6.62 36.19 29.40
C GLU A 40 -5.78 36.58 30.62
N SER A 41 -4.66 35.90 30.89
CA SER A 41 -3.82 36.25 32.05
C SER A 41 -3.24 37.67 31.99
N ALA A 42 -2.71 38.10 30.84
CA ALA A 42 -2.16 39.45 30.68
C ALA A 42 -3.26 40.52 30.65
N ALA A 43 -4.41 40.23 30.04
CA ALA A 43 -5.57 41.12 30.06
C ALA A 43 -6.17 41.26 31.47
N GLN A 44 -6.23 40.16 32.23
CA GLN A 44 -6.70 40.14 33.61
C GLN A 44 -5.75 40.92 34.52
N GLN A 45 -4.44 40.76 34.38
CA GLN A 45 -3.44 41.57 35.11
C GLN A 45 -3.63 43.07 34.86
N LEU A 46 -3.84 43.47 33.61
CA LEU A 46 -4.04 44.87 33.24
C LEU A 46 -5.35 45.43 33.83
N ARG A 47 -6.43 44.65 33.81
CA ARG A 47 -7.72 45.02 34.44
C ARG A 47 -7.62 45.11 35.96
N THR A 48 -6.90 44.20 36.61
CA THR A 48 -6.64 44.27 38.05
C THR A 48 -5.81 45.50 38.41
N ALA A 49 -4.74 45.77 37.66
CA ALA A 49 -3.93 46.97 37.83
C ALA A 49 -4.78 48.24 37.68
N GLN A 50 -5.66 48.29 36.67
CA GLN A 50 -6.59 49.38 36.48
C GLN A 50 -7.52 49.59 37.68
N GLN A 51 -8.13 48.50 38.17
CA GLN A 51 -9.06 48.56 39.30
C GLN A 51 -8.35 49.04 40.57
N THR A 52 -7.17 48.51 40.87
CA THR A 52 -6.36 48.96 42.01
C THR A 52 -5.95 50.43 41.88
N ALA A 53 -5.58 50.88 40.69
CA ALA A 53 -5.25 52.28 40.42
C ALA A 53 -6.44 53.22 40.65
N HIS A 54 -7.65 52.78 40.30
CA HIS A 54 -8.89 53.54 40.50
C HIS A 54 -9.31 53.57 41.98
N GLU A 55 -9.32 52.42 42.66
CA GLU A 55 -9.73 52.29 44.07
C GLU A 55 -8.83 53.09 45.02
N GLN A 56 -7.53 53.17 44.73
CA GLN A 56 -6.55 53.84 45.59
C GLN A 56 -6.26 55.28 45.16
N ALA A 57 -7.00 55.82 44.18
CA ALA A 57 -6.78 57.14 43.57
C ALA A 57 -5.33 57.40 43.12
N LEU A 58 -4.54 56.33 42.92
CA LEU A 58 -3.09 56.38 42.70
C LEU A 58 -2.71 57.16 41.45
N LEU A 59 -3.61 57.23 40.46
CA LEU A 59 -3.40 57.94 39.19
C LEU A 59 -4.03 59.33 39.16
N ARG A 60 -4.89 59.66 40.13
CA ARG A 60 -5.63 60.93 40.20
C ARG A 60 -4.91 61.96 41.07
N ASP A 61 -4.24 61.51 42.13
CA ASP A 61 -3.54 62.35 43.11
C ASP A 61 -2.02 62.42 42.84
N LEU A 62 -1.56 62.16 41.61
CA LEU A 62 -0.13 62.33 41.32
C LEU A 62 0.25 63.81 41.48
N PRO A 63 1.24 64.12 42.35
CA PRO A 63 1.73 65.49 42.50
C PRO A 63 2.25 66.00 41.15
N ALA A 64 2.03 67.28 40.87
CA ALA A 64 2.56 67.94 39.67
C ALA A 64 4.11 67.93 39.61
N ASP A 65 4.78 67.66 40.75
CA ASP A 65 6.20 67.36 40.83
C ASP A 65 6.42 65.85 40.64
N LEU A 66 6.52 65.44 39.37
CA LEU A 66 6.65 64.05 38.94
C LEU A 66 8.05 63.52 39.25
N SER A 67 8.35 63.26 40.53
CA SER A 67 9.57 62.55 40.88
C SER A 67 9.51 61.13 40.30
N THR A 68 10.56 60.72 39.59
CA THR A 68 10.66 59.41 38.93
C THR A 68 10.42 58.26 39.92
N HIS A 69 10.80 58.47 41.18
CA HIS A 69 10.64 57.52 42.28
C HIS A 69 9.18 57.22 42.63
N THR A 70 8.28 58.21 42.62
CA THR A 70 6.84 57.99 42.93
C THR A 70 6.20 57.08 41.88
N ILE A 71 6.54 57.30 40.61
CA ILE A 71 5.97 56.56 39.48
C ILE A 71 6.52 55.12 39.43
N GLU A 72 7.80 54.94 39.78
CA GLU A 72 8.39 53.61 39.96
C GLU A 72 7.70 52.82 41.08
N GLN A 73 7.40 53.46 42.22
CA GLN A 73 6.68 52.82 43.32
C GLN A 73 5.23 52.45 42.94
N THR A 74 4.52 53.35 42.25
CA THR A 74 3.17 53.06 41.74
C THR A 74 3.19 51.91 40.72
N ALA A 75 4.16 51.89 39.81
CA ALA A 75 4.32 50.79 38.85
C ALA A 75 4.63 49.44 39.53
N ALA A 76 5.46 49.46 40.57
CA ALA A 76 5.75 48.27 41.37
C ALA A 76 4.51 47.73 42.10
N GLN A 77 3.67 48.63 42.64
CA GLN A 77 2.43 48.28 43.33
C GLN A 77 1.37 47.71 42.38
N LEU A 78 1.24 48.31 41.19
CA LEU A 78 0.31 47.87 40.15
C LEU A 78 0.81 46.67 39.34
N LYS A 79 2.08 46.27 39.52
CA LYS A 79 2.75 45.24 38.71
C LYS A 79 2.60 45.47 37.19
N ALA A 80 2.54 46.74 36.79
CA ALA A 80 2.37 47.18 35.41
C ALA A 80 3.24 48.42 35.20
N ARG A 81 3.79 48.59 33.99
CA ARG A 81 4.52 49.81 33.61
C ARG A 81 3.52 50.95 33.54
N VAL A 82 3.79 52.04 34.26
CA VAL A 82 3.00 53.27 34.23
C VAL A 82 3.75 54.31 33.42
N VAL A 83 3.08 54.89 32.43
CA VAL A 83 3.61 55.97 31.59
C VAL A 83 2.63 57.12 31.58
N LEU A 84 3.08 58.31 31.92
CA LEU A 84 2.30 59.54 31.82
C LEU A 84 2.63 60.24 30.51
N ALA A 85 1.61 60.53 29.72
CA ALA A 85 1.76 61.16 28.44
C ALA A 85 0.84 62.38 28.32
N SER A 86 1.36 63.45 27.75
CA SER A 86 0.57 64.62 27.37
C SER A 86 -0.41 64.28 26.25
N ALA A 87 -1.47 65.08 26.08
CA ALA A 87 -2.40 64.98 24.96
C ALA A 87 -1.74 65.15 23.58
N THR A 88 -0.51 65.69 23.54
CA THR A 88 0.36 65.79 22.35
C THR A 88 1.16 64.51 22.06
N GLY A 89 1.12 63.51 22.95
CA GLY A 89 1.87 62.26 22.84
C GLY A 89 3.29 62.30 23.42
N GLU A 90 3.69 63.42 24.02
CA GLU A 90 4.97 63.54 24.72
C GLU A 90 4.94 62.77 26.04
N ILE A 91 5.98 61.98 26.32
CA ILE A 91 6.12 61.23 27.56
C ILE A 91 6.61 62.18 28.65
N LEU A 92 5.74 62.47 29.61
CA LEU A 92 6.04 63.32 30.76
C LEU A 92 6.82 62.55 31.83
N ALA A 93 6.49 61.27 32.00
CA ALA A 93 7.21 60.38 32.89
C ALA A 93 6.94 58.91 32.56
N ASP A 94 7.92 58.05 32.85
CA ASP A 94 7.83 56.62 32.56
C ASP A 94 8.56 55.82 33.65
N SER A 95 7.81 54.96 34.33
CA SER A 95 8.31 54.06 35.39
C SER A 95 9.44 53.13 34.97
N GLN A 96 9.64 52.90 33.67
CA GLN A 96 10.66 52.00 33.14
C GLN A 96 11.58 52.67 32.12
N ALA A 97 11.69 54.01 32.15
CA ALA A 97 12.52 54.79 31.24
C ALA A 97 13.99 54.33 31.17
N GLN A 98 14.54 53.81 32.27
CA GLN A 98 15.94 53.33 32.36
C GLN A 98 16.11 51.87 31.95
N THR A 99 15.06 51.05 32.05
CA THR A 99 15.12 49.59 31.84
C THR A 99 14.60 49.15 30.47
N ASP A 100 13.63 49.87 29.91
CA ASP A 100 12.94 49.50 28.67
C ASP A 100 12.88 50.68 27.69
N ALA A 101 12.83 50.36 26.40
CA ALA A 101 12.70 51.36 25.33
C ALA A 101 11.41 52.18 25.50
N ALA A 102 11.44 53.45 25.04
CA ALA A 102 10.30 54.34 25.10
C ALA A 102 9.11 53.80 24.28
N LEU A 103 7.89 53.97 24.79
CA LEU A 103 6.67 53.61 24.06
C LEU A 103 6.45 54.60 22.91
N HIS A 104 6.12 54.08 21.73
CA HIS A 104 5.69 54.89 20.60
C HIS A 104 4.23 55.28 20.77
N ILE A 105 4.00 56.48 21.31
CA ILE A 105 2.66 56.99 21.64
C ILE A 105 2.09 57.75 20.44
N GLN A 106 0.94 57.29 19.95
CA GLN A 106 0.17 58.00 18.92
C GLN A 106 -0.96 58.80 19.59
N PRO A 107 -0.99 60.14 19.48
CA PRO A 107 -1.96 61.00 20.18
C PRO A 107 -3.42 60.67 19.86
N ALA A 108 -3.71 60.31 18.61
CA ALA A 108 -5.05 59.90 18.20
C ALA A 108 -5.48 58.59 18.86
N LEU A 109 -4.55 57.63 18.99
CA LEU A 109 -4.81 56.31 19.55
C LEU A 109 -5.04 56.38 21.07
N ILE A 110 -4.23 57.14 21.81
CA ILE A 110 -4.41 57.27 23.27
C ILE A 110 -5.76 57.91 23.63
N LYS A 111 -6.23 58.90 22.85
CA LYS A 111 -7.54 59.54 23.06
C LYS A 111 -8.69 58.55 22.88
N ILE A 112 -8.61 57.72 21.83
CA ILE A 112 -9.62 56.68 21.56
C ILE A 112 -9.61 55.62 22.66
N LEU A 113 -8.43 55.14 23.05
CA LEU A 113 -8.28 54.11 24.09
C LEU A 113 -8.75 54.62 25.46
N ALA A 114 -8.48 55.89 25.79
CA ALA A 114 -8.95 56.51 27.02
C ALA A 114 -10.47 56.65 27.07
N GLN A 115 -11.10 57.03 25.95
CA GLN A 115 -12.55 57.18 25.87
C GLN A 115 -13.30 55.84 25.91
N ARG A 116 -12.75 54.81 25.28
CA ARG A 116 -13.40 53.49 25.16
C ARG A 116 -13.09 52.56 26.33
N ASN A 117 -12.08 52.86 27.13
CA ASN A 117 -11.59 51.99 28.20
C ASN A 117 -11.29 50.56 27.70
N GLU A 118 -10.73 50.46 26.50
CA GLU A 118 -10.40 49.19 25.84
C GLU A 118 -8.89 48.91 25.95
N ILE A 119 -8.54 47.62 25.97
CA ILE A 119 -7.14 47.20 25.94
C ILE A 119 -6.61 47.44 24.52
N GLY A 120 -5.66 48.37 24.40
CA GLY A 120 -4.96 48.68 23.16
C GLY A 120 -3.61 47.99 23.06
N PHE A 121 -2.95 48.21 21.92
CA PHE A 121 -1.60 47.74 21.68
C PHE A 121 -0.71 48.93 21.30
N LEU A 122 0.37 49.13 22.06
CA LEU A 122 1.44 50.05 21.70
C LEU A 122 2.72 49.27 21.40
N ARG A 123 3.61 49.89 20.63
CA ARG A 123 4.93 49.35 20.36
C ARG A 123 5.98 50.23 21.00
N ASP A 124 7.06 49.66 21.51
CA ASP A 124 8.24 50.44 21.88
C ASP A 124 9.19 50.62 20.67
N GLU A 125 10.23 51.44 20.82
CA GLU A 125 11.24 51.67 19.77
C GLU A 125 11.95 50.38 19.31
N SER A 126 12.03 49.37 20.19
CA SER A 126 12.57 48.05 19.88
C SER A 126 11.55 47.10 19.22
N ARG A 127 10.40 47.63 18.79
CA ARG A 127 9.25 46.92 18.20
C ARG A 127 8.63 45.86 19.12
N GLN A 128 8.84 45.88 20.44
CA GLN A 128 8.04 45.03 21.34
C GLN A 128 6.60 45.50 21.37
N VAL A 129 5.67 44.55 21.46
CA VAL A 129 4.25 44.86 21.63
C VAL A 129 3.91 44.85 23.11
N TRP A 130 3.28 45.93 23.54
CA TRP A 130 2.78 46.13 24.90
C TRP A 130 1.25 46.16 24.87
N LEU A 131 0.63 45.43 25.80
CA LEU A 131 -0.79 45.54 26.07
C LEU A 131 -0.98 46.78 26.94
N VAL A 132 -1.83 47.71 26.51
CA VAL A 132 -1.99 48.99 27.20
C VAL A 132 -3.43 49.30 27.54
N LEU A 133 -3.62 49.99 28.64
CA LEU A 133 -4.89 50.59 29.01
C LEU A 133 -4.64 52.05 29.37
N VAL A 134 -5.43 52.94 28.78
CA VAL A 134 -5.23 54.39 28.92
C VAL A 134 -6.34 54.95 29.79
N GLN A 135 -5.97 55.80 30.74
CA GLN A 135 -6.87 56.53 31.61
C GLN A 135 -6.56 58.03 31.55
N THR A 136 -7.58 58.85 31.74
CA THR A 136 -7.41 60.30 31.90
C THR A 136 -7.00 60.60 33.34
N ALA A 137 -5.81 61.17 33.54
CA ALA A 137 -5.35 61.63 34.85
C ALA A 137 -5.78 63.09 35.10
N ASP A 138 -5.67 63.94 34.07
CA ASP A 138 -6.07 65.35 34.08
C ASP A 138 -6.56 65.80 32.68
N GLU A 139 -7.03 67.03 32.51
CA GLU A 139 -7.57 67.56 31.23
C GLU A 139 -6.60 67.42 30.05
N ASN A 140 -5.29 67.40 30.31
CA ASN A 140 -4.26 67.32 29.27
C ASN A 140 -3.26 66.15 29.44
N THR A 141 -3.50 65.25 30.40
CA THR A 141 -2.56 64.18 30.77
C THR A 141 -3.25 62.81 30.83
N PHE A 142 -2.65 61.83 30.17
CA PHE A 142 -3.10 60.44 30.13
C PHE A 142 -2.13 59.53 30.89
N ALA A 143 -2.68 58.67 31.74
CA ALA A 143 -1.96 57.57 32.37
C ALA A 143 -2.12 56.30 31.54
N ILE A 144 -1.02 55.73 31.08
CA ILE A 144 -0.95 54.51 30.29
C ILE A 144 -0.39 53.41 31.18
N LEU A 145 -1.22 52.42 31.46
CA LEU A 145 -0.82 51.17 32.10
C LEU A 145 -0.39 50.21 30.99
N ALA A 146 0.81 49.64 31.08
CA ALA A 146 1.36 48.75 30.06
C ALA A 146 1.90 47.46 30.69
N VAL A 147 1.51 46.32 30.14
CA VAL A 147 2.07 45.00 30.50
C VAL A 147 2.76 44.41 29.29
N ARG A 148 3.99 43.93 29.48
CA ARG A 148 4.78 43.31 28.42
C ARG A 148 4.03 42.07 27.93
N ARG A 149 3.74 42.01 26.63
CA ARG A 149 3.19 40.79 26.04
C ARG A 149 4.22 39.68 26.24
N PRO A 150 3.88 38.56 26.91
CA PRO A 150 4.82 37.47 27.09
C PRO A 150 5.33 37.01 25.72
N ARG A 151 6.64 37.15 25.49
CA ARG A 151 7.30 36.61 24.29
C ARG A 151 7.16 35.11 24.38
N LEU A 152 6.31 34.56 23.53
CA LEU A 152 6.13 33.12 23.40
C LEU A 152 7.50 32.50 23.03
N ALA A 153 8.20 31.92 24.00
CA ALA A 153 9.20 30.92 23.69
C ALA A 153 8.42 29.70 23.21
N ALA A 154 8.12 29.63 21.91
CA ALA A 154 7.41 28.51 21.29
C ALA A 154 8.00 27.17 21.78
N VAL A 155 9.32 27.13 21.98
CA VAL A 155 10.08 26.01 22.51
C VAL A 155 9.62 25.52 23.90
N GLN A 156 9.21 26.40 24.82
CA GLN A 156 8.79 25.98 26.18
C GLN A 156 7.38 25.38 26.19
N LEU A 157 6.48 25.89 25.34
CA LEU A 157 5.15 25.33 25.12
C LEU A 157 5.25 23.89 24.57
N PHE A 158 6.14 23.65 23.61
CA PHE A 158 6.37 22.31 23.05
C PHE A 158 6.92 21.30 24.07
N LYS A 159 7.73 21.74 25.04
CA LYS A 159 8.57 20.84 25.84
C LYS A 159 7.80 20.01 26.89
N ASN A 160 6.73 20.52 27.48
CA ASN A 160 6.06 19.83 28.60
C ASN A 160 4.59 19.45 28.36
N ASP A 161 3.75 20.32 27.80
CA ASP A 161 2.32 20.03 27.64
C ASP A 161 1.98 19.33 26.31
N TYR A 162 2.81 19.50 25.28
CA TYR A 162 2.52 18.98 23.93
C TYR A 162 3.30 17.73 23.55
N PHE A 163 4.51 17.53 24.09
CA PHE A 163 5.35 16.40 23.71
C PHE A 163 4.74 15.04 24.09
N ARG A 164 4.22 14.91 25.32
CA ARG A 164 3.67 13.64 25.82
C ARG A 164 2.48 13.11 24.98
N PRO A 165 1.40 13.88 24.75
CA PRO A 165 0.27 13.39 23.96
C PRO A 165 0.62 13.04 22.52
N VAL A 166 1.50 13.84 21.87
CA VAL A 166 1.93 13.58 20.49
C VAL A 166 2.72 12.27 20.41
N VAL A 167 3.64 12.05 21.35
CA VAL A 167 4.43 10.80 21.40
C VAL A 167 3.56 9.59 21.69
N THR A 168 2.63 9.66 22.65
CA THR A 168 1.74 8.53 22.96
C THR A 168 0.87 8.15 21.77
N THR A 169 0.32 9.14 21.07
CA THR A 169 -0.49 8.92 19.88
C THR A 169 0.34 8.34 18.74
N GLY A 170 1.58 8.80 18.57
CA GLY A 170 2.54 8.23 17.63
C GLY A 170 2.87 6.77 17.92
N ILE A 171 3.12 6.41 19.18
CA ILE A 171 3.39 5.04 19.60
C ILE A 171 2.19 4.13 19.34
N ILE A 172 0.98 4.58 19.69
CA ILE A 172 -0.27 3.82 19.44
C ILE A 172 -0.44 3.56 17.94
N GLY A 173 -0.27 4.61 17.13
CA GLY A 173 -0.38 4.48 15.68
C GLY A 173 0.68 3.55 15.09
N LEU A 174 1.93 3.60 15.58
CA LEU A 174 2.99 2.69 15.16
C LEU A 174 2.66 1.23 15.51
N GLY A 175 2.12 0.99 16.71
CA GLY A 175 1.66 -0.33 17.13
C GLY A 175 0.56 -0.88 16.23
N LEU A 176 -0.47 -0.07 15.95
CA LEU A 176 -1.56 -0.43 15.04
C LEU A 176 -1.05 -0.75 13.63
N ALA A 177 -0.12 0.06 13.11
CA ALA A 177 0.47 -0.16 11.80
C ALA A 177 1.26 -1.46 11.72
N THR A 178 2.01 -1.77 12.79
CA THR A 178 2.78 -3.02 12.88
C THR A 178 1.86 -4.24 12.92
N VAL A 179 0.80 -4.20 13.73
CA VAL A 179 -0.19 -5.29 13.81
C VAL A 179 -0.86 -5.51 12.46
N LEU A 180 -1.30 -4.43 11.79
CA LEU A 180 -1.93 -4.55 10.48
C LEU A 180 -0.95 -5.12 9.43
N SER A 181 0.31 -4.68 9.45
CA SER A 181 1.36 -5.21 8.57
C SER A 181 1.53 -6.73 8.74
N LEU A 182 1.61 -7.22 9.99
CA LEU A 182 1.75 -8.65 10.26
C LEU A 182 0.54 -9.47 9.80
N VAL A 183 -0.66 -8.92 9.92
CA VAL A 183 -1.90 -9.56 9.40
C VAL A 183 -1.86 -9.66 7.87
N LEU A 184 -1.51 -8.57 7.18
CA LEU A 184 -1.38 -8.55 5.71
C LEU A 184 -0.33 -9.57 5.23
N VAL A 185 0.82 -9.64 5.89
CA VAL A 185 1.88 -10.59 5.54
C VAL A 185 1.38 -12.04 5.63
N LYS A 186 0.72 -12.41 6.73
CA LYS A 186 0.16 -13.76 6.89
C LYS A 186 -0.97 -14.06 5.90
N TRP A 187 -1.78 -13.07 5.56
CA TRP A 187 -2.95 -13.26 4.71
C TRP A 187 -2.61 -13.34 3.21
N ILE A 188 -1.56 -12.65 2.76
CA ILE A 188 -1.19 -12.59 1.33
C ILE A 188 0.04 -13.45 1.03
N ASN A 189 1.09 -13.32 1.84
CA ASN A 189 2.39 -13.90 1.50
C ASN A 189 2.42 -15.42 1.75
N ALA A 190 1.78 -15.88 2.84
CA ALA A 190 1.74 -17.30 3.17
C ALA A 190 1.09 -18.17 2.08
N PRO A 191 -0.09 -17.84 1.53
CA PRO A 191 -0.67 -18.62 0.43
C PRO A 191 0.14 -18.53 -0.88
N LEU A 192 0.75 -17.38 -1.21
CA LEU A 192 1.65 -17.29 -2.37
C LEU A 192 2.86 -18.24 -2.23
N GLN A 193 3.45 -18.32 -1.03
CA GLN A 193 4.53 -19.28 -0.76
C GLN A 193 4.08 -20.74 -0.87
N ARG A 194 2.82 -21.05 -0.54
CA ARG A 194 2.27 -22.41 -0.73
C ARG A 194 2.19 -22.78 -2.21
N ILE A 195 1.75 -21.85 -3.06
CA ILE A 195 1.71 -22.07 -4.52
C ILE A 195 3.12 -22.28 -5.06
N GLY A 196 4.09 -21.46 -4.63
CA GLY A 196 5.50 -21.64 -5.02
C GLY A 196 6.05 -23.02 -4.64
N LYS A 197 5.86 -23.45 -3.39
CA LYS A 197 6.27 -24.78 -2.93
C LYS A 197 5.54 -25.92 -3.66
N ALA A 198 4.27 -25.74 -3.98
CA ALA A 198 3.51 -26.73 -4.74
C ALA A 198 4.04 -26.81 -6.19
N ALA A 199 4.43 -25.69 -6.80
CA ALA A 199 5.07 -25.68 -8.10
C ALA A 199 6.41 -26.43 -8.09
N ASP A 200 7.23 -26.23 -7.05
CA ASP A 200 8.47 -27.00 -6.86
C ASP A 200 8.19 -28.50 -6.70
N ALA A 201 7.12 -28.87 -5.99
CA ALA A 201 6.71 -30.27 -5.83
C ALA A 201 6.25 -30.89 -7.16
N VAL A 202 5.50 -30.14 -7.98
CA VAL A 202 5.10 -30.57 -9.33
C VAL A 202 6.31 -30.77 -10.23
N ALA A 203 7.31 -29.89 -10.14
CA ALA A 203 8.58 -30.06 -10.86
C ALA A 203 9.36 -31.31 -10.41
N ALA A 204 9.19 -31.73 -9.16
CA ALA A 204 9.71 -33.00 -8.64
C ALA A 204 8.83 -34.24 -8.99
N GLY A 205 7.70 -34.05 -9.69
CA GLY A 205 6.78 -35.10 -10.09
C GLY A 205 5.65 -35.40 -9.09
N GLU A 206 5.45 -34.56 -8.07
CA GLU A 206 4.31 -34.66 -7.15
C GLU A 206 3.12 -33.82 -7.63
N PHE A 207 2.10 -34.47 -8.19
CA PHE A 207 0.89 -33.80 -8.70
C PHE A 207 -0.17 -33.61 -7.61
N LYS A 208 0.14 -32.80 -6.60
CA LYS A 208 -0.81 -32.44 -5.53
C LYS A 208 -1.46 -31.10 -5.79
N THR A 209 -2.79 -31.08 -5.76
CA THR A 209 -3.58 -29.85 -5.82
C THR A 209 -3.53 -29.11 -4.50
N ILE A 210 -3.83 -27.82 -4.56
CA ILE A 210 -3.87 -26.91 -3.41
C ILE A 210 -5.30 -26.41 -3.15
N PRO A 211 -5.65 -26.10 -1.89
CA PRO A 211 -6.97 -25.56 -1.57
C PRO A 211 -7.18 -24.16 -2.15
N SER A 212 -8.36 -23.94 -2.75
CA SER A 212 -8.78 -22.65 -3.30
C SER A 212 -9.35 -21.74 -2.21
N GLU A 213 -8.45 -21.17 -1.39
CA GLU A 213 -8.78 -20.32 -0.25
C GLU A 213 -8.36 -18.86 -0.44
N GLY A 214 -9.05 -17.96 0.25
CA GLY A 214 -8.67 -16.55 0.33
C GLY A 214 -9.41 -15.63 -0.66
N PRO A 215 -8.80 -14.46 -0.97
CA PRO A 215 -9.36 -13.48 -1.90
C PRO A 215 -9.66 -14.07 -3.27
N THR A 216 -10.57 -13.44 -4.02
CA THR A 216 -11.01 -13.92 -5.33
C THR A 216 -9.85 -14.13 -6.31
N GLU A 217 -8.87 -13.23 -6.33
CA GLU A 217 -7.69 -13.34 -7.19
C GLU A 217 -6.79 -14.52 -6.79
N LEU A 218 -6.73 -14.81 -5.49
CA LEU A 218 -5.90 -15.88 -4.97
C LEU A 218 -6.54 -17.25 -5.21
N ARG A 219 -7.87 -17.32 -5.09
CA ARG A 219 -8.67 -18.47 -5.49
C ARG A 219 -8.53 -18.74 -6.99
N HIS A 220 -8.68 -17.71 -7.82
CA HIS A 220 -8.49 -17.84 -9.27
C HIS A 220 -7.07 -18.33 -9.63
N LEU A 221 -6.05 -17.84 -8.93
CA LEU A 221 -4.68 -18.32 -9.11
C LEU A 221 -4.51 -19.78 -8.67
N ALA A 222 -5.09 -20.18 -7.54
CA ALA A 222 -5.08 -21.56 -7.07
C ALA A 222 -5.81 -22.50 -8.04
N ASP A 223 -6.96 -22.08 -8.57
CA ASP A 223 -7.74 -22.83 -9.55
C ASP A 223 -6.94 -22.99 -10.86
N SER A 224 -6.33 -21.91 -11.35
CA SER A 224 -5.47 -21.94 -12.55
C SER A 224 -4.27 -22.86 -12.37
N PHE A 225 -3.65 -22.83 -11.18
CA PHE A 225 -2.55 -23.72 -10.83
C PHE A 225 -3.02 -25.19 -10.80
N ASN A 226 -4.16 -25.49 -10.16
CA ASN A 226 -4.70 -26.84 -10.11
C ASN A 226 -5.04 -27.39 -11.51
N SER A 227 -5.61 -26.57 -12.40
CA SER A 227 -5.83 -26.96 -13.80
C SER A 227 -4.52 -27.27 -14.52
N MET A 228 -3.48 -26.46 -14.32
CA MET A 228 -2.14 -26.72 -14.87
C MET A 228 -1.57 -28.06 -14.36
N VAL A 229 -1.68 -28.32 -13.05
CA VAL A 229 -1.23 -29.58 -12.45
C VAL A 229 -1.92 -30.79 -13.10
N GLN A 230 -3.23 -30.71 -13.30
CA GLN A 230 -3.98 -31.78 -13.97
C GLN A 230 -3.50 -32.01 -15.40
N HIS A 231 -3.35 -30.94 -16.19
CA HIS A 231 -2.88 -31.06 -17.57
C HIS A 231 -1.47 -31.66 -17.67
N VAL A 232 -0.55 -31.29 -16.77
CA VAL A 232 0.79 -31.88 -16.74
C VAL A 232 0.73 -33.36 -16.34
N GLN A 233 -0.09 -33.71 -15.35
CA GLN A 233 -0.27 -35.10 -14.93
C GLN A 233 -0.83 -35.96 -16.08
N ASP A 234 -1.87 -35.47 -16.77
CA ASP A 234 -2.49 -36.16 -17.90
C ASP A 234 -1.49 -36.36 -19.06
N ALA A 235 -0.71 -35.32 -19.38
CA ALA A 235 0.34 -35.42 -20.40
C ALA A 235 1.42 -36.44 -20.04
N GLN A 236 1.87 -36.46 -18.78
CA GLN A 236 2.87 -37.43 -18.34
C GLN A 236 2.31 -38.86 -18.33
N GLN A 237 1.04 -39.04 -17.95
CA GLN A 237 0.39 -40.34 -17.99
C GLN A 237 0.27 -40.84 -19.44
N ALA A 238 -0.18 -39.98 -20.37
CA ALA A 238 -0.26 -40.30 -21.79
C ALA A 238 1.11 -40.70 -22.37
N GLN A 239 2.19 -40.00 -22.01
CA GLN A 239 3.55 -40.34 -22.43
C GLN A 239 3.99 -41.72 -21.92
N ARG A 240 3.66 -42.06 -20.66
CA ARG A 240 3.96 -43.37 -20.07
C ARG A 240 3.19 -44.48 -20.76
N ASP A 241 1.89 -44.27 -21.00
CA ASP A 241 1.02 -45.22 -21.67
C ASP A 241 1.46 -45.46 -23.12
N LEU A 242 1.83 -44.40 -23.86
CA LEU A 242 2.41 -44.50 -25.19
C LEU A 242 3.69 -45.34 -25.17
N THR A 243 4.62 -45.05 -24.25
CA THR A 243 5.89 -45.77 -24.15
C THR A 243 5.67 -47.26 -23.84
N ALA A 244 4.73 -47.58 -22.94
CA ALA A 244 4.38 -48.94 -22.60
C ALA A 244 3.75 -49.69 -23.79
N ASN A 245 2.79 -49.05 -24.47
CA ASN A 245 2.10 -49.62 -25.63
C ASN A 245 3.07 -49.87 -26.78
N VAL A 246 3.93 -48.88 -27.11
CA VAL A 246 4.96 -49.03 -28.14
C VAL A 246 5.92 -50.17 -27.80
N SER A 247 6.36 -50.27 -26.55
CA SER A 247 7.25 -51.36 -26.12
C SER A 247 6.60 -52.73 -26.30
N HIS A 248 5.30 -52.84 -26.01
CA HIS A 248 4.54 -54.08 -26.19
C HIS A 248 4.37 -54.45 -27.67
N GLU A 249 3.91 -53.50 -28.48
CA GLU A 249 3.67 -53.67 -29.91
C GLU A 249 4.96 -53.95 -30.70
N LEU A 250 6.13 -53.50 -30.23
CA LEU A 250 7.43 -53.84 -30.84
C LEU A 250 7.93 -55.23 -30.43
N LYS A 251 7.62 -55.69 -29.21
CA LYS A 251 8.17 -56.93 -28.66
C LYS A 251 7.63 -58.18 -29.36
N THR A 252 6.33 -58.22 -29.64
CA THR A 252 5.67 -59.34 -30.34
C THR A 252 6.30 -59.60 -31.72
N PRO A 253 6.39 -58.60 -32.62
CA PRO A 253 7.06 -58.73 -33.90
C PRO A 253 8.50 -59.20 -33.78
N LEU A 254 9.25 -58.57 -32.88
CA LEU A 254 10.67 -58.86 -32.71
C LEU A 254 10.88 -60.31 -32.24
N THR A 255 10.05 -60.79 -31.32
CA THR A 255 10.11 -62.17 -30.81
C THR A 255 9.77 -63.17 -31.92
N SER A 256 8.80 -62.86 -32.78
CA SER A 256 8.45 -63.68 -33.94
C SER A 256 9.62 -63.77 -34.93
N ILE A 257 10.20 -62.63 -35.31
CA ILE A 257 11.38 -62.57 -36.20
C ILE A 257 12.54 -63.40 -35.64
N GLN A 258 12.83 -63.23 -34.35
CA GLN A 258 13.88 -63.98 -33.67
C GLN A 258 13.60 -65.48 -33.64
N GLY A 259 12.37 -65.88 -33.31
CA GLY A 259 11.96 -67.28 -33.23
C GLY A 259 12.06 -68.00 -34.57
N PHE A 260 11.52 -67.41 -35.65
CA PHE A 260 11.60 -67.99 -36.99
C PHE A 260 13.02 -67.99 -37.55
N SER A 261 13.81 -66.95 -37.25
CA SER A 261 15.23 -66.90 -37.65
C SER A 261 16.03 -67.99 -36.93
N TYR A 262 15.79 -68.19 -35.63
CA TYR A 262 16.40 -69.25 -34.84
C TYR A 262 16.03 -70.64 -35.35
N ALA A 263 14.76 -70.89 -35.67
CA ALA A 263 14.29 -72.16 -36.23
C ALA A 263 14.97 -72.51 -37.57
N ILE A 264 15.22 -71.50 -38.43
CA ILE A 264 16.01 -71.70 -39.66
C ILE A 264 17.47 -72.05 -39.33
N MET A 265 18.06 -71.36 -38.35
CA MET A 265 19.48 -71.55 -37.97
C MET A 265 19.76 -72.90 -37.32
N GLU A 266 18.87 -73.39 -36.45
CA GLU A 266 19.00 -74.71 -35.79
C GLU A 266 18.58 -75.88 -36.69
N GLY A 267 18.04 -75.59 -37.87
CA GLY A 267 17.56 -76.61 -38.80
C GLY A 267 16.25 -77.27 -38.34
N ASP A 268 15.42 -76.57 -37.56
CA ASP A 268 14.04 -76.98 -37.26
C ASP A 268 13.14 -76.84 -38.50
N ALA A 269 13.46 -75.89 -39.40
CA ALA A 269 12.87 -75.78 -40.74
C ALA A 269 13.84 -76.39 -41.77
N GLN A 270 13.49 -77.54 -42.35
CA GLN A 270 14.43 -78.36 -43.15
C GLN A 270 14.09 -78.38 -44.63
N THR A 271 12.82 -78.22 -44.98
CA THR A 271 12.38 -78.23 -46.38
C THR A 271 12.46 -76.82 -46.99
N PRO A 272 12.65 -76.71 -48.33
CA PRO A 272 12.58 -75.42 -49.01
C PRO A 272 11.29 -74.65 -48.74
N ASP A 273 10.16 -75.36 -48.60
CA ASP A 273 8.87 -74.76 -48.30
C ASP A 273 8.78 -74.20 -46.87
N GLU A 274 9.29 -74.93 -45.86
CA GLU A 274 9.34 -74.46 -44.46
C GLU A 274 10.25 -73.24 -44.30
N ILE A 275 11.42 -73.26 -44.95
CA ILE A 275 12.33 -72.11 -44.96
C ILE A 275 11.67 -70.89 -45.62
N HIS A 276 10.96 -71.11 -46.73
CA HIS A 276 10.25 -70.03 -47.41
C HIS A 276 9.11 -69.46 -46.56
N GLN A 277 8.35 -70.30 -45.84
CA GLN A 277 7.32 -69.85 -44.91
C GLN A 277 7.91 -69.04 -43.74
N ALA A 278 8.99 -69.52 -43.12
CA ALA A 278 9.67 -68.81 -42.03
C ALA A 278 10.23 -67.46 -42.51
N ALA A 279 10.87 -67.43 -43.70
CA ALA A 279 11.33 -66.19 -44.32
C ALA A 279 10.18 -65.21 -44.63
N GLN A 280 9.01 -65.72 -45.05
CA GLN A 280 7.83 -64.90 -45.28
C GLN A 280 7.29 -64.27 -43.99
N VAL A 281 7.28 -65.02 -42.87
CA VAL A 281 6.88 -64.46 -41.57
C VAL A 281 7.86 -63.38 -41.13
N ILE A 282 9.17 -63.63 -41.20
CA ILE A 282 10.21 -62.64 -40.89
C ILE A 282 10.03 -61.37 -41.71
N TYR A 283 9.81 -61.50 -43.02
CA TYR A 283 9.62 -60.37 -43.92
C TYR A 283 8.37 -59.56 -43.59
N ASN A 284 7.23 -60.22 -43.37
CA ASN A 284 5.97 -59.57 -43.02
C ASN A 284 6.08 -58.79 -41.70
N GLU A 285 6.77 -59.37 -40.73
CA GLU A 285 6.91 -58.78 -39.40
C GLU A 285 7.91 -57.61 -39.39
N SER A 286 8.99 -57.72 -40.18
CA SER A 286 9.90 -56.60 -40.45
C SER A 286 9.18 -55.43 -41.13
N ARG A 287 8.32 -55.72 -42.11
CA ARG A 287 7.44 -54.72 -42.74
C ARG A 287 6.48 -54.07 -41.73
N HIS A 288 5.93 -54.86 -40.81
CA HIS A 288 5.08 -54.34 -39.74
C HIS A 288 5.83 -53.36 -38.83
N LEU A 289 7.01 -53.75 -38.33
CA LEU A 289 7.88 -52.90 -37.50
C LEU A 289 8.22 -51.59 -38.21
N ASN A 290 8.57 -51.65 -39.49
CA ASN A 290 8.90 -50.46 -40.27
C ASN A 290 7.71 -49.49 -40.37
N ARG A 291 6.49 -50.01 -40.58
CA ARG A 291 5.27 -49.19 -40.59
C ARG A 291 5.04 -48.54 -39.23
N LEU A 292 5.16 -49.30 -38.14
CA LEU A 292 4.96 -48.80 -36.78
C LEU A 292 5.97 -47.71 -36.42
N ALA A 293 7.23 -47.87 -36.82
CA ALA A 293 8.26 -46.82 -36.67
C ALA A 293 7.92 -45.55 -37.45
N GLN A 294 7.42 -45.69 -38.68
CA GLN A 294 7.01 -44.55 -39.51
C GLN A 294 5.81 -43.81 -38.90
N ASP A 295 4.86 -44.54 -38.34
CA ASP A 295 3.68 -43.99 -37.65
C ASP A 295 4.11 -43.19 -36.40
N LEU A 296 5.10 -43.68 -35.63
CA LEU A 296 5.66 -42.97 -34.48
C LEU A 296 6.40 -41.69 -34.86
N VAL A 297 7.19 -41.72 -35.93
CA VAL A 297 7.84 -40.51 -36.45
C VAL A 297 6.81 -39.48 -36.90
N THR A 298 5.72 -39.95 -37.52
CA THR A 298 4.62 -39.09 -37.94
C THR A 298 3.94 -38.45 -36.73
N LEU A 299 3.60 -39.23 -35.70
CA LEU A 299 3.03 -38.73 -34.46
C LEU A 299 3.93 -37.69 -33.78
N ALA A 300 5.24 -37.96 -33.67
CA ALA A 300 6.20 -37.04 -33.07
C ALA A 300 6.28 -35.68 -33.80
N LYS A 301 6.14 -35.66 -35.14
CA LYS A 301 6.07 -34.42 -35.91
C LYS A 301 4.80 -33.62 -35.60
N PHE A 302 3.68 -34.29 -35.41
CA PHE A 302 2.42 -33.66 -35.01
C PHE A 302 2.51 -33.08 -33.59
N GLU A 303 3.06 -33.83 -32.63
CA GLU A 303 3.24 -33.35 -31.24
C GLU A 303 4.19 -32.16 -31.15
N ALA A 304 5.26 -32.14 -31.95
CA ALA A 304 6.20 -31.02 -32.00
C ALA A 304 5.67 -29.79 -32.75
N GLY A 305 4.49 -29.88 -33.38
CA GLY A 305 3.93 -28.79 -34.19
C GLY A 305 4.72 -28.48 -35.47
N VAL A 306 5.57 -29.42 -35.92
CA VAL A 306 6.41 -29.29 -37.13
C VAL A 306 5.81 -30.08 -38.30
N ALA A 307 4.63 -30.67 -38.12
CA ALA A 307 3.89 -31.31 -39.19
C ALA A 307 3.45 -30.24 -40.22
N ASP A 308 3.96 -30.36 -41.44
CA ASP A 308 3.59 -29.49 -42.55
C ASP A 308 2.21 -29.91 -43.07
N LEU A 309 1.16 -29.19 -42.64
CA LEU A 309 -0.22 -29.43 -43.04
C LEU A 309 -0.55 -28.60 -44.28
N HIS A 310 -0.73 -29.28 -45.40
CA HIS A 310 -1.12 -28.66 -46.67
C HIS A 310 -2.65 -28.70 -46.75
N LEU A 311 -3.29 -27.58 -46.43
CA LEU A 311 -4.74 -27.45 -46.49
C LEU A 311 -5.15 -27.07 -47.92
N GLU A 312 -5.95 -27.93 -48.56
CA GLU A 312 -6.50 -27.72 -49.89
C GLU A 312 -8.00 -28.08 -49.93
N GLU A 313 -8.75 -27.51 -50.88
CA GLU A 313 -10.14 -27.93 -51.13
C GLU A 313 -10.14 -29.31 -51.78
N VAL A 314 -10.86 -30.25 -51.16
CA VAL A 314 -10.94 -31.65 -51.62
C VAL A 314 -12.40 -32.03 -51.86
N ASP A 315 -12.69 -32.64 -53.02
CA ASP A 315 -13.98 -33.30 -53.26
C ASP A 315 -14.04 -34.61 -52.48
N ILE A 316 -14.75 -34.58 -51.36
CA ILE A 316 -14.97 -35.73 -50.48
C ILE A 316 -15.58 -36.91 -51.26
N SER A 317 -16.47 -36.67 -52.21
CA SER A 317 -17.13 -37.74 -52.99
C SER A 317 -16.16 -38.42 -53.96
N ALA A 318 -15.21 -37.67 -54.51
CA ALA A 318 -14.14 -38.22 -55.33
C ALA A 318 -13.13 -39.02 -54.49
N LEU A 319 -12.70 -38.46 -53.35
CA LEU A 319 -11.77 -39.10 -52.43
C LEU A 319 -12.30 -40.43 -51.90
N ILE A 320 -13.56 -40.46 -51.45
CA ILE A 320 -14.18 -41.69 -50.94
C ILE A 320 -14.26 -42.76 -52.05
N ARG A 321 -14.58 -42.37 -53.29
CA ARG A 321 -14.58 -43.30 -54.44
C ARG A 321 -13.20 -43.87 -54.74
N GLU A 322 -12.17 -43.04 -54.71
CA GLU A 322 -10.79 -43.50 -54.93
C GLU A 322 -10.35 -44.51 -53.85
N VAL A 323 -10.66 -44.22 -52.59
CA VAL A 323 -10.37 -45.12 -51.47
C VAL A 323 -11.15 -46.43 -51.61
N ALA A 324 -12.45 -46.36 -51.93
CA ALA A 324 -13.28 -47.55 -52.15
C ALA A 324 -12.74 -48.49 -53.24
N GLU A 325 -12.31 -47.94 -54.38
CA GLU A 325 -11.72 -48.74 -55.45
C GLU A 325 -10.40 -49.40 -55.02
N LYS A 326 -9.59 -48.75 -54.18
CA LYS A 326 -8.38 -49.36 -53.59
C LYS A 326 -8.70 -50.57 -52.69
N PHE A 327 -9.83 -50.57 -51.98
CA PHE A 327 -10.24 -51.65 -51.08
C PHE A 327 -11.07 -52.75 -51.76
N ARG A 328 -11.63 -52.50 -52.94
CA ARG A 328 -12.45 -53.46 -53.70
C ARG A 328 -11.81 -54.83 -53.91
N PRO A 329 -10.51 -54.96 -54.27
CA PRO A 329 -9.86 -56.26 -54.45
C PRO A 329 -9.81 -57.07 -53.15
N LEU A 330 -9.59 -56.40 -52.01
CA LEU A 330 -9.59 -57.00 -50.68
C LEU A 330 -10.99 -57.50 -50.28
N ALA A 331 -12.03 -56.70 -50.57
CA ALA A 331 -13.42 -57.07 -50.31
C ALA A 331 -13.83 -58.33 -51.10
N ILE A 332 -13.50 -58.37 -52.40
CA ILE A 332 -13.76 -59.55 -53.25
C ILE A 332 -13.03 -60.79 -52.72
N LYS A 333 -11.76 -60.64 -52.33
CA LYS A 333 -10.96 -61.74 -51.77
C LYS A 333 -11.50 -62.25 -50.44
N ALA A 334 -12.18 -61.40 -49.68
CA ALA A 334 -12.88 -61.74 -48.44
C ALA A 334 -14.34 -62.20 -48.63
N GLY A 335 -14.86 -62.22 -49.87
CA GLY A 335 -16.24 -62.60 -50.17
C GLY A 335 -17.29 -61.55 -49.80
N LEU A 336 -16.88 -60.29 -49.60
CA LEU A 336 -17.75 -59.19 -49.19
C LEU A 336 -18.21 -58.37 -50.40
N GLN A 337 -19.50 -57.99 -50.42
CA GLN A 337 -20.02 -57.02 -51.39
C GLN A 337 -19.80 -55.60 -50.85
N PHE A 338 -19.21 -54.74 -51.69
CA PHE A 338 -18.85 -53.36 -51.35
C PHE A 338 -19.66 -52.40 -52.24
N SER A 339 -20.51 -51.56 -51.64
CA SER A 339 -21.28 -50.51 -52.34
C SER A 339 -21.08 -49.16 -51.65
N LEU A 340 -20.90 -48.12 -52.45
CA LEU A 340 -20.77 -46.73 -52.01
C LEU A 340 -22.10 -45.99 -51.99
#